data_AF-A0A8S1D1H5-F1
#
_entry.id   AF-A0A8S1D1H5-F1
#
_cell.length_a   1.000
_cell.length_b   1.000
_cell.length_c   1.000
_cell.angle_alpha   90.00
_cell.angle_beta   90.00
_cell.angle_gamma   90.00
#
_symmetry.space_group_name_H-M   'P 1'
#
loop_
_entity.id
_entity.type
_entity.pdbx_description
1 polymer ?
#
loop_
_entity_poly.entity_id
_entity_poly.type
_entity_poly.pdbx_seq_one_letter_code
_entity_poly.pdbx_strand_id
1 'polypeptide(L)'
;MRQQMRWSTYKKVPILLAKVDGGYQQMNDSSVIISALTSYMHNPSEGLTAALKYYPSIEFKDDEGNVKSEVMNRHFLMFGESMPKGKTKESINEERKWRKWADEVLVHTLSPNVYRTKDEALQAFNWFSEVGDWEKHFSKWERLVVIYVGAMAMLMIGKRLKKRFKNLSDLFSQIFSPPFTLEIT
;
A
#
# COMPACT_ATOMS: atom_id res chain seq x y z
N MET A 1 8.45 3.27 -16.08
CA MET A 1 7.80 2.41 -15.05
C MET A 1 7.12 1.15 -15.61
N ARG A 2 6.09 1.22 -16.47
CA ARG A 2 5.42 -0.01 -17.01
C ARG A 2 6.35 -0.97 -17.77
N GLN A 3 7.43 -0.47 -18.37
CA GLN A 3 8.43 -1.30 -19.07
C GLN A 3 9.23 -2.19 -18.10
N GLN A 4 9.54 -1.70 -16.89
CA GLN A 4 10.33 -2.43 -15.88
C GLN A 4 9.56 -3.59 -15.23
N MET A 5 8.23 -3.62 -15.36
CA MET A 5 7.37 -4.68 -14.83
C MET A 5 6.84 -5.63 -15.92
N ARG A 6 7.40 -5.58 -17.14
CA ARG A 6 6.94 -6.43 -18.25
C ARG A 6 7.09 -7.92 -17.97
N TRP A 7 8.02 -8.30 -17.10
CA TRP A 7 8.28 -9.68 -16.70
C TRP A 7 7.23 -10.26 -15.74
N SER A 8 6.39 -9.43 -15.11
CA SER A 8 5.35 -9.86 -14.17
C SER A 8 3.95 -9.73 -14.79
N THR A 9 3.10 -10.74 -14.57
CA THR A 9 1.66 -10.67 -14.89
C THR A 9 0.93 -9.71 -13.94
N TYR A 10 1.40 -9.60 -12.69
CA TYR A 10 0.92 -8.61 -11.72
C TYR A 10 1.38 -7.20 -12.12
N LYS A 11 0.43 -6.27 -12.24
CA LYS A 11 0.63 -4.91 -12.80
C LYS A 11 0.68 -3.79 -11.76
N LYS A 12 0.60 -4.11 -10.47
CA LYS A 12 0.69 -3.14 -9.36
C LYS A 12 2.07 -3.23 -8.70
N VAL A 13 2.42 -2.22 -7.92
CA VAL A 13 3.62 -2.15 -7.08
C VAL A 13 3.21 -2.05 -5.61
N PRO A 14 4.08 -2.44 -4.66
CA PRO A 14 5.40 -3.05 -4.86
C PRO A 14 5.33 -4.53 -5.29
N ILE A 15 6.41 -4.98 -5.94
CA ILE A 15 6.68 -6.38 -6.25
C ILE A 15 8.04 -6.71 -5.66
N LEU A 16 8.14 -7.78 -4.88
CA LEU A 16 9.41 -8.25 -4.31
C LEU A 16 9.76 -9.62 -4.91
N LEU A 17 11.01 -9.77 -5.34
CA LEU A 17 11.58 -11.06 -5.74
C LEU A 17 12.56 -11.51 -4.68
N ALA A 18 12.25 -12.61 -4.00
CA ALA A 18 13.14 -13.25 -3.05
C ALA A 18 13.84 -14.43 -3.72
N LYS A 19 15.17 -14.53 -3.58
CA LYS A 19 15.91 -15.71 -4.03
C LYS A 19 15.64 -16.86 -3.05
N VAL A 20 15.25 -18.01 -3.58
CA VAL A 20 14.98 -19.24 -2.82
C VAL A 20 15.68 -20.42 -3.49
N ASP A 21 15.74 -21.56 -2.81
CA ASP A 21 16.28 -22.78 -3.40
C ASP A 21 15.46 -23.15 -4.65
N GLY A 22 16.12 -23.22 -5.80
CA GLY A 22 15.48 -23.51 -7.09
C GLY A 22 14.98 -22.29 -7.89
N GLY A 23 15.23 -21.05 -7.44
CA GLY A 23 15.00 -19.87 -8.29
C GLY A 23 14.60 -18.60 -7.52
N TYR A 24 13.49 -17.99 -7.95
CA TYR A 24 12.97 -16.76 -7.37
C TYR A 24 11.49 -16.92 -7.02
N GLN A 25 11.14 -16.49 -5.82
CA GLN A 25 9.77 -16.39 -5.35
C GLN A 25 9.30 -14.93 -5.47
N GLN A 26 8.30 -14.70 -6.31
CA GLN A 26 7.65 -13.40 -6.42
C GLN A 26 6.60 -13.22 -5.32
N MET A 27 6.60 -12.05 -4.69
CA MET A 27 5.59 -11.60 -3.75
C MET A 27 5.01 -10.27 -4.23
N ASN A 28 3.69 -10.17 -4.13
CA ASN A 28 2.89 -9.04 -4.59
C ASN A 28 2.05 -8.55 -3.42
N ASP A 29 1.53 -7.31 -3.51
CA ASP A 29 0.83 -6.61 -2.43
C ASP A 29 1.74 -6.26 -1.24
N SER A 30 1.81 -4.98 -0.89
CA SER A 30 2.69 -4.47 0.16
C SER A 30 2.42 -5.11 1.52
N SER A 31 1.15 -5.30 1.87
CA SER A 31 0.75 -5.82 3.18
C SER A 31 1.11 -7.30 3.28
N VAL A 32 0.92 -8.06 2.19
CA VAL A 32 1.33 -9.47 2.09
C VAL A 32 2.85 -9.62 2.15
N ILE A 33 3.61 -8.81 1.40
CA ILE A 33 5.07 -8.82 1.44
C ILE A 33 5.57 -8.67 2.88
N ILE A 34 5.05 -7.66 3.60
CA ILE A 34 5.42 -7.44 5.01
C ILE A 34 4.99 -8.63 5.87
N SER A 35 3.75 -9.08 5.76
CA SER A 35 3.22 -10.17 6.59
C SER A 35 3.97 -11.49 6.40
N ALA A 36 4.24 -11.87 5.15
CA ALA A 36 4.96 -13.09 4.82
C ALA A 36 6.41 -13.03 5.27
N LEU A 37 7.12 -11.90 5.05
CA LEU A 37 8.49 -11.73 5.51
C LEU A 37 8.59 -11.72 7.03
N THR A 38 7.69 -11.02 7.73
CA THR A 38 7.67 -11.01 9.21
C THR A 38 7.40 -12.41 9.76
N SER A 39 6.47 -13.16 9.15
CA SER A 39 6.19 -14.55 9.56
C SER A 39 7.39 -15.46 9.28
N TYR A 40 8.05 -15.30 8.14
CA TYR A 40 9.29 -16.03 7.80
C TYR A 40 10.45 -15.71 8.76
N MET A 41 10.66 -14.44 9.12
CA MET A 41 11.72 -14.06 10.06
C MET A 41 11.50 -14.62 11.45
N HIS A 42 10.24 -14.90 11.83
CA HIS A 42 9.92 -15.54 13.10
C HIS A 42 10.23 -17.03 13.09
N ASN A 43 9.88 -17.74 12.00
CA ASN A 43 10.19 -19.16 11.81
C ASN A 43 11.00 -19.42 10.52
N PRO A 44 12.30 -19.06 10.46
CA PRO A 44 13.07 -19.16 9.22
C PRO A 44 13.24 -20.59 8.70
N SER A 45 13.16 -21.58 9.59
CA SER A 45 13.31 -23.00 9.27
C SER A 45 12.24 -23.56 8.33
N GLU A 46 11.04 -22.95 8.30
CA GLU A 46 9.96 -23.37 7.38
C GLU A 46 10.22 -22.92 5.94
N GLY A 47 11.07 -21.91 5.73
CA GLY A 47 11.33 -21.30 4.44
C GLY A 47 10.23 -20.31 4.00
N LEU A 48 10.62 -19.37 3.13
CA LEU A 48 9.72 -18.29 2.68
C LEU A 48 8.52 -18.80 1.88
N THR A 49 8.71 -19.84 1.08
CA THR A 49 7.64 -20.44 0.26
C THR A 49 6.55 -21.06 1.13
N ALA A 50 6.89 -21.62 2.29
CA ALA A 50 5.90 -22.12 3.24
C ALA A 50 5.09 -20.98 3.86
N ALA A 51 5.76 -19.91 4.30
CA ALA A 51 5.10 -18.73 4.85
C ALA A 51 4.07 -18.11 3.88
N LEU A 52 4.35 -18.12 2.57
CA LEU A 52 3.43 -17.60 1.55
C LEU A 52 2.15 -18.42 1.37
N LYS A 53 2.14 -19.71 1.73
CA LYS A 53 0.94 -20.55 1.62
C LYS A 53 -0.19 -20.07 2.52
N TYR A 54 0.13 -19.32 3.58
CA TYR A 54 -0.86 -18.75 4.49
C TYR A 54 -1.59 -17.52 3.93
N TYR A 55 -1.16 -17.01 2.76
CA TYR A 55 -1.70 -15.81 2.11
C TYR A 55 -2.23 -16.13 0.70
N PRO A 56 -3.24 -17.02 0.56
CA PRO A 56 -3.78 -17.36 -0.74
C PRO A 56 -4.54 -16.17 -1.36
N SER A 57 -4.43 -16.03 -2.68
CA SER A 57 -5.23 -15.10 -3.45
C SER A 57 -6.54 -15.77 -3.87
N ILE A 58 -7.66 -15.13 -3.56
CA ILE A 58 -9.00 -15.56 -3.97
C ILE A 58 -9.49 -14.61 -5.05
N GLU A 59 -10.02 -15.18 -6.12
CA GLU A 59 -10.74 -14.44 -7.16
C GLU A 59 -12.25 -14.62 -6.96
N PHE A 60 -12.97 -13.51 -6.93
CA PHE A 60 -14.43 -13.48 -6.86
C PHE A 60 -14.97 -12.47 -7.86
N LYS A 61 -16.21 -12.65 -8.28
CA LYS A 61 -16.93 -11.64 -9.08
C LYS A 61 -17.65 -10.70 -8.12
N ASP A 62 -17.52 -9.40 -8.35
CA ASP A 62 -18.35 -8.42 -7.64
C ASP A 62 -19.78 -8.37 -8.22
N ASP A 63 -20.64 -7.58 -7.57
CA ASP A 63 -22.05 -7.41 -7.96
C ASP A 63 -22.22 -6.82 -9.38
N GLU A 64 -21.15 -6.22 -9.92
CA GLU A 64 -21.09 -5.66 -11.27
C GLU A 64 -20.52 -6.67 -12.30
N GLY A 65 -20.16 -7.88 -11.86
CA GLY A 65 -19.59 -8.95 -12.69
C GLY A 65 -18.09 -8.83 -12.96
N ASN A 66 -17.40 -7.85 -12.37
CA ASN A 66 -15.95 -7.69 -12.49
C ASN A 66 -15.23 -8.72 -11.61
N VAL A 67 -14.20 -9.36 -12.15
CA VAL A 67 -13.33 -10.26 -11.38
C VAL A 67 -12.40 -9.42 -10.50
N LYS A 68 -12.56 -9.55 -9.18
CA LYS A 68 -11.68 -9.00 -8.16
C LYS A 68 -10.85 -10.10 -7.54
N SER A 69 -9.59 -9.80 -7.29
CA SER A 69 -8.66 -10.68 -6.60
C SER A 69 -8.30 -10.03 -5.26
N GLU A 70 -8.46 -10.78 -4.18
CA GLU A 70 -8.11 -10.36 -2.82
C GLU A 70 -7.23 -11.41 -2.16
N VAL A 71 -6.22 -10.96 -1.41
CA VAL A 71 -5.33 -11.87 -0.68
C VAL A 71 -5.86 -12.04 0.73
N MET A 72 -6.20 -13.29 1.08
CA MET A 72 -6.62 -13.62 2.44
C MET A 72 -5.48 -13.38 3.43
N ASN A 73 -5.85 -13.10 4.67
CA ASN A 73 -4.91 -12.96 5.77
C ASN A 73 -3.85 -11.87 5.56
N ARG A 74 -3.97 -10.97 4.58
CA ARG A 74 -2.91 -9.99 4.21
C ARG A 74 -2.37 -9.15 5.38
N HIS A 75 -3.16 -8.93 6.44
CA HIS A 75 -2.76 -8.19 7.64
C HIS A 75 -2.44 -9.09 8.86
N PHE A 76 -2.52 -10.41 8.72
CA PHE A 76 -2.24 -11.39 9.76
C PHE A 76 -0.77 -11.82 9.72
N LEU A 77 -0.17 -11.98 10.89
CA LEU A 77 1.16 -12.56 11.06
C LEU A 77 1.01 -14.00 11.54
N MET A 78 1.73 -14.92 10.90
CA MET A 78 1.67 -16.35 11.18
C MET A 78 2.84 -16.74 12.08
N PHE A 79 2.57 -16.93 13.37
CA PHE A 79 3.59 -17.27 14.37
C PHE A 79 3.66 -18.77 14.73
N GLY A 80 2.76 -19.59 14.15
CA GLY A 80 2.67 -21.01 14.48
C GLY A 80 2.32 -21.24 15.95
N GLU A 81 3.00 -22.18 16.59
CA GLU A 81 2.75 -22.57 17.99
C GLU A 81 3.40 -21.64 19.02
N SER A 82 4.41 -20.85 18.62
CA SER A 82 5.18 -20.01 19.55
C SER A 82 4.99 -18.52 19.26
N MET A 83 4.49 -17.78 20.25
CA MET A 83 4.32 -16.33 20.13
C MET A 83 5.68 -15.63 20.29
N PRO A 84 5.89 -14.46 19.64
CA PRO A 84 7.12 -13.69 19.81
C PRO A 84 7.33 -13.31 21.28
N LYS A 85 8.56 -13.48 21.79
CA LYS A 85 8.92 -13.07 23.16
C LYS A 85 8.65 -11.58 23.34
N GLY A 86 7.81 -11.24 24.31
CA GLY A 86 7.45 -9.84 24.62
C GLY A 86 6.28 -9.26 23.83
N LYS A 87 5.64 -10.02 22.93
CA LYS A 87 4.37 -9.60 22.31
C LYS A 87 3.19 -10.35 22.93
N THR A 88 2.14 -9.60 23.29
CA THR A 88 0.86 -10.16 23.74
C THR A 88 -0.10 -10.38 22.57
N LYS A 89 -1.14 -11.19 22.76
CA LYS A 89 -2.19 -11.39 21.73
C LYS A 89 -2.90 -10.07 21.40
N GLU A 90 -3.07 -9.24 22.41
CA GLU A 90 -3.69 -7.91 22.32
C GLU A 90 -2.85 -7.00 21.42
N SER A 91 -1.52 -6.95 21.65
CA SER A 91 -0.60 -6.16 20.83
C SER A 91 -0.60 -6.56 19.35
N ILE A 92 -0.67 -7.87 19.06
CA ILE A 92 -0.74 -8.36 17.67
C ILE A 92 -2.08 -8.03 17.00
N ASN A 93 -3.17 -8.11 17.74
CA ASN A 93 -4.48 -7.70 17.23
C ASN A 93 -4.55 -6.18 17.01
N GLU A 94 -3.93 -5.39 17.89
CA GLU A 94 -3.82 -3.94 17.72
C GLU A 94 -3.01 -3.59 16.47
N GLU A 95 -1.84 -4.21 16.29
CA GLU A 95 -1.01 -4.05 15.09
C GLU A 95 -1.82 -4.37 13.83
N ARG A 96 -2.60 -5.45 13.82
CA ARG A 96 -3.49 -5.79 12.70
C ARG A 96 -4.50 -4.69 12.40
N LYS A 97 -5.18 -4.16 13.43
CA LYS A 97 -6.16 -3.08 13.27
C LYS A 97 -5.51 -1.83 12.69
N TRP A 98 -4.32 -1.46 13.16
CA TRP A 98 -3.55 -0.33 12.62
C TRP A 98 -3.11 -0.53 11.18
N ARG A 99 -2.65 -1.73 10.81
CA ARG A 99 -2.28 -2.07 9.43
C ARG A 99 -3.49 -1.96 8.49
N LYS A 100 -4.66 -2.44 8.93
CA LYS A 100 -5.91 -2.32 8.17
C LYS A 100 -6.32 -0.85 8.00
N TRP A 101 -6.29 -0.07 9.08
CA TRP A 101 -6.60 1.36 9.05
C TRP A 101 -5.65 2.15 8.14
N ALA A 102 -4.36 1.82 8.15
CA ALA A 102 -3.38 2.47 7.28
C ALA A 102 -3.73 2.29 5.79
N ASP A 103 -4.07 1.07 5.40
CA ASP A 103 -4.42 0.74 4.02
C ASP A 103 -5.79 1.34 3.61
N GLU A 104 -6.80 1.26 4.48
CA GLU A 104 -8.18 1.62 4.15
C GLU A 104 -8.52 3.10 4.36
N VAL A 105 -7.84 3.78 5.28
CA VAL A 105 -8.18 5.15 5.69
C VAL A 105 -7.02 6.10 5.44
N LEU A 106 -5.83 5.81 5.99
CA LEU A 106 -4.72 6.75 5.97
C LEU A 106 -4.27 7.08 4.54
N VAL A 107 -3.99 6.07 3.71
CA VAL A 107 -3.50 6.27 2.34
C VAL A 107 -4.52 7.02 1.49
N HIS A 108 -5.81 6.68 1.63
CA HIS A 108 -6.90 7.30 0.89
C HIS A 108 -7.18 8.74 1.33
N THR A 109 -6.79 9.11 2.55
CA THR A 109 -6.92 10.47 3.06
C THR A 109 -5.69 11.32 2.76
N LEU A 110 -4.49 10.75 2.90
CA LEU A 110 -3.23 11.46 2.67
C LEU A 110 -3.05 11.80 1.18
N SER A 111 -3.37 10.86 0.29
CA SER A 111 -3.10 11.01 -1.15
C SER A 111 -3.80 12.22 -1.77
N PRO A 112 -5.09 12.53 -1.52
CA PRO A 112 -5.71 13.75 -2.04
C PRO A 112 -5.20 15.03 -1.38
N ASN A 113 -4.78 14.96 -0.11
CA ASN A 113 -4.39 16.12 0.68
C ASN A 113 -3.08 16.76 0.21
N VAL A 114 -2.14 15.96 -0.30
CA VAL A 114 -0.88 16.49 -0.87
C VAL A 114 -1.08 17.26 -2.18
N TYR A 115 -2.28 17.27 -2.76
CA TYR A 115 -2.62 17.99 -4.00
C TYR A 115 -3.72 19.05 -3.80
N ARG A 116 -3.91 19.54 -2.57
CA ARG A 116 -5.04 20.43 -2.23
C ARG A 116 -4.95 21.79 -2.94
N THR A 117 -3.75 22.36 -3.05
CA THR A 117 -3.48 23.61 -3.77
C THR A 117 -2.59 23.38 -4.99
N LYS A 118 -2.52 24.39 -5.86
CA LYS A 118 -1.64 24.33 -7.05
C LYS A 118 -0.17 24.17 -6.66
N ASP A 119 0.25 24.92 -5.64
CA ASP A 119 1.65 24.94 -5.20
C ASP A 119 2.01 23.62 -4.51
N GLU A 120 1.16 23.10 -3.62
CA GLU A 120 1.35 21.77 -2.99
C GLU A 120 1.41 20.67 -4.06
N ALA A 121 0.51 20.71 -5.07
CA ALA A 121 0.51 19.71 -6.13
C ALA A 121 1.78 19.76 -7.00
N LEU A 122 2.24 20.96 -7.37
CA LEU A 122 3.50 21.12 -8.10
C LEU A 122 4.69 20.69 -7.25
N GLN A 123 4.72 21.03 -5.97
CA GLN A 123 5.76 20.60 -5.05
C GLN A 123 5.82 19.08 -4.95
N ALA A 124 4.67 18.41 -4.81
CA ALA A 124 4.60 16.95 -4.77
C ALA A 124 5.18 16.30 -6.05
N PHE A 125 4.85 16.82 -7.23
CA PHE A 125 5.38 16.28 -8.48
C PHE A 125 6.88 16.58 -8.69
N ASN A 126 7.36 17.74 -8.24
CA ASN A 126 8.80 18.01 -8.23
C ASN A 126 9.53 17.05 -7.28
N TRP A 127 8.97 16.81 -6.09
CA TRP A 127 9.51 15.84 -5.16
C TRP A 127 9.51 14.41 -5.74
N PHE A 128 8.42 13.97 -6.41
CA PHE A 128 8.41 12.68 -7.12
C PHE A 128 9.47 12.59 -8.22
N SER A 129 9.71 13.69 -8.93
CA SER A 129 10.76 13.76 -9.94
C SER A 129 12.16 13.60 -9.35
N GLU A 130 12.40 14.18 -8.17
CA GLU A 130 13.66 14.10 -7.45
C GLU A 130 13.88 12.69 -6.88
N VAL A 131 12.97 12.20 -6.03
CA VAL A 131 13.12 10.89 -5.36
C VAL A 131 12.96 9.71 -6.30
N GLY A 132 12.22 9.89 -7.40
CA GLY A 132 12.03 8.90 -8.44
C GLY A 132 13.17 8.88 -9.47
N ASP A 133 14.20 9.72 -9.30
CA ASP A 133 15.34 9.83 -10.21
C ASP A 133 14.89 10.05 -11.68
N TRP A 134 13.82 10.83 -11.89
CA TRP A 134 13.21 10.98 -13.23
C TRP A 134 14.16 11.62 -14.24
N GLU A 135 15.16 12.37 -13.79
CA GLU A 135 16.22 12.90 -14.65
C GLU A 135 17.00 11.81 -15.41
N LYS A 136 17.15 10.62 -14.80
CA LYS A 136 17.87 9.49 -15.41
C LYS A 136 16.98 8.69 -16.37
N HIS A 137 15.66 8.87 -16.30
CA HIS A 137 14.69 8.03 -16.99
C HIS A 137 13.84 8.76 -18.04
N PHE A 138 13.73 10.09 -17.95
CA PHE A 138 12.94 10.93 -18.84
C PHE A 138 13.82 12.04 -19.41
N SER A 139 13.57 12.43 -20.66
CA SER A 139 14.16 13.66 -21.20
C SER A 139 13.65 14.88 -20.43
N LYS A 140 14.41 15.99 -20.45
CA LYS A 140 14.06 17.22 -19.71
C LYS A 140 12.65 17.71 -20.04
N TRP A 141 12.25 17.64 -21.31
CA TRP A 141 10.92 18.02 -21.76
C TRP A 141 9.83 17.08 -21.24
N GLU A 142 9.98 15.77 -21.42
CA GLU A 142 9.01 14.78 -20.94
C GLU A 142 8.80 14.90 -19.43
N ARG A 143 9.89 15.11 -18.68
CA ARG A 143 9.86 15.34 -17.24
C ARG A 143 9.02 16.57 -16.88
N LEU A 144 9.24 17.70 -17.55
CA LEU A 144 8.45 18.93 -17.32
C LEU A 144 6.97 18.68 -17.64
N VAL A 145 6.65 18.02 -18.75
CA VAL A 145 5.27 17.67 -19.10
C VAL A 145 4.62 16.83 -18.01
N VAL A 146 5.28 15.77 -17.54
CA VAL A 146 4.75 14.90 -16.48
C VAL A 146 4.52 15.67 -15.18
N ILE A 147 5.43 16.57 -14.80
CA ILE A 147 5.29 17.40 -13.60
C ILE A 147 4.07 18.31 -13.71
N TYR A 148 3.99 19.16 -14.75
CA TYR A 148 2.94 20.17 -14.86
C TYR A 148 1.57 19.57 -15.16
N VAL A 149 1.49 18.64 -16.13
CA VAL A 149 0.22 18.00 -16.50
C VAL A 149 -0.25 17.07 -15.38
N GLY A 150 0.67 16.33 -14.75
CA GLY A 150 0.36 15.46 -13.62
C GLY A 150 -0.15 16.24 -12.42
N ALA A 151 0.52 17.32 -12.02
CA ALA A 151 0.08 18.19 -10.92
C ALA A 151 -1.31 18.78 -11.20
N MET A 152 -1.55 19.26 -12.42
CA MET A 152 -2.87 19.78 -12.81
C MET A 152 -3.97 18.70 -12.76
N ALA A 153 -3.68 17.49 -13.23
CA ALA A 153 -4.62 16.37 -13.17
C ALA A 153 -4.94 16.00 -11.71
N MET A 154 -3.93 15.90 -10.85
CA MET A 154 -4.12 15.57 -9.44
C MET A 154 -4.87 16.66 -8.68
N LEU A 155 -4.62 17.93 -8.98
CA LEU A 155 -5.40 19.05 -8.43
C LEU A 155 -6.89 18.95 -8.81
N MET A 156 -7.20 18.58 -10.06
CA MET A 156 -8.59 18.38 -10.49
C MET A 156 -9.23 17.18 -9.78
N ILE A 157 -8.50 16.08 -9.63
CA ILE A 157 -8.94 14.90 -8.89
C ILE A 157 -9.21 15.26 -7.42
N GLY A 158 -8.28 15.95 -6.76
CA GLY A 158 -8.45 16.43 -5.38
C GLY A 158 -9.69 17.31 -5.19
N LYS A 159 -9.94 18.23 -6.12
CA LYS A 159 -11.17 19.05 -6.11
C LYS A 159 -12.45 18.22 -6.30
N ARG A 160 -12.43 17.22 -7.19
CA ARG A 160 -13.57 16.32 -7.39
C ARG A 160 -13.81 15.43 -6.18
N LEU A 161 -12.77 14.88 -5.57
CA LEU A 161 -12.88 14.12 -4.33
C LEU A 161 -13.41 14.99 -3.20
N LYS A 162 -12.92 16.22 -3.03
CA LYS A 162 -13.45 17.16 -2.02
C LYS A 162 -14.93 17.49 -2.23
N LYS A 163 -15.39 17.56 -3.49
CA LYS A 163 -16.81 17.78 -3.81
C LYS A 163 -17.67 16.54 -3.53
N ARG A 164 -17.14 15.35 -3.80
CA ARG A 164 -17.84 14.06 -3.59
C ARG A 164 -17.87 13.66 -2.12
N PHE A 165 -16.76 13.87 -1.42
CA PHE A 165 -16.60 13.71 0.01
C PHE A 165 -16.66 15.11 0.64
N LYS A 166 -17.88 15.62 0.90
CA LYS A 166 -18.10 16.88 1.66
C LYS A 166 -17.33 16.92 2.99
N ASN A 167 -16.91 15.75 3.48
CA ASN A 167 -16.29 15.51 4.78
C ASN A 167 -14.76 15.32 4.71
N LEU A 168 -14.09 15.77 3.64
CA LEU A 168 -12.61 15.62 3.53
C LEU A 168 -11.86 16.34 4.66
N SER A 169 -12.44 17.40 5.22
CA SER A 169 -11.99 18.03 6.47
C SER A 169 -12.13 17.09 7.68
N ASP A 170 -13.25 16.37 7.79
CA ASP A 170 -13.47 15.39 8.86
C ASP A 170 -12.54 14.17 8.70
N LEU A 171 -12.20 13.78 7.47
CA LEU A 171 -11.22 12.74 7.19
C LEU A 171 -9.81 13.14 7.66
N PHE A 172 -9.43 14.41 7.51
CA PHE A 172 -8.17 14.90 8.10
C PHE A 172 -8.24 14.86 9.63
N SER A 173 -9.36 15.26 10.23
CA SER A 173 -9.60 15.07 11.66
C SER A 173 -9.56 13.58 12.08
N GLN A 174 -9.98 12.65 11.21
CA GLN A 174 -9.87 11.21 11.41
C GLN A 174 -8.42 10.69 11.39
N ILE A 175 -7.48 11.37 10.73
CA ILE A 175 -6.05 11.04 10.87
C ILE A 175 -5.59 11.27 12.32
N PHE A 176 -6.11 12.32 12.97
CA PHE A 176 -5.82 12.64 14.38
C PHE A 176 -6.75 11.92 15.37
N SER A 177 -7.77 11.22 14.87
CA SER A 177 -8.71 10.42 15.68
C SER A 177 -8.44 8.95 15.40
N PRO A 178 -7.50 8.32 16.12
CA PRO A 178 -7.18 6.91 15.89
C PRO A 178 -8.43 6.04 16.10
N PRO A 179 -8.51 4.84 15.49
CA PRO A 179 -9.72 4.00 15.47
C PRO A 179 -10.19 3.50 16.86
N PHE A 180 -9.57 3.94 17.96
CA PHE A 180 -9.79 3.45 19.32
C PHE A 180 -10.33 4.50 20.29
N THR A 181 -10.54 5.76 19.86
CA THR A 181 -11.05 6.82 20.76
C THR A 181 -12.56 6.75 21.03
N LEU A 182 -13.29 5.78 20.45
CA LEU A 182 -14.75 5.65 20.61
C LEU A 182 -15.19 4.53 21.57
N GLU A 183 -14.28 3.82 22.25
CA GLU A 183 -14.63 2.79 23.25
C GLU A 183 -14.44 3.25 24.71
N ILE A 184 -14.24 4.56 24.94
CA ILE A 184 -14.18 5.14 26.29
C ILE A 184 -15.19 6.28 26.38
N THR A 185 -16.48 5.96 26.42
CA THR A 185 -17.51 6.83 27.03
C THR A 185 -18.66 5.98 27.53
#